data_AF-A0A4Q3CL13-F1
#
_entry.id   AF-A0A4Q3CL13-F1
#
_cell.length_a   1.000
_cell.length_b   1.000
_cell.length_c   1.000
_cell.angle_alpha   90.00
_cell.angle_beta   90.00
_cell.angle_gamma   90.00
#
_symmetry.space_group_name_H-M   'P 1'
#
loop_
_entity.id
_entity.type
_entity.pdbx_description
1 polymer ?
#
loop_
_entity_poly.entity_id
_entity_poly.type
_entity_poly.pdbx_seq_one_letter_code
_entity_poly.pdbx_strand_id
1 'polypeptide(L)'
;MRINLRLSVAALAILMASTGAFAQVKKKKPAPSPKSKPTALAQQVKAGTALPLDPAVIIGKLPNGLTYYIRKNTLPENRAELYLVNKAGSILETDAQQGLAHFAE
;
A
#
# COMPACT_ATOMS: atom_id res chain seq x y z
N MET A 1 22.89 -53.72 -9.03
CA MET A 1 23.55 -53.73 -7.70
C MET A 1 22.63 -53.02 -6.72
N ARG A 2 22.01 -53.75 -5.80
CA ARG A 2 21.08 -53.26 -4.77
C ARG A 2 21.81 -53.21 -3.43
N ILE A 3 21.77 -52.09 -2.70
CA ILE A 3 21.96 -52.08 -1.24
C ILE A 3 21.08 -50.96 -0.65
N ASN A 4 20.23 -51.34 0.30
CA ASN A 4 19.33 -50.48 1.06
C ASN A 4 19.90 -50.33 2.48
N LEU A 5 19.72 -49.19 3.15
CA LEU A 5 20.02 -49.10 4.59
C LEU A 5 18.99 -48.24 5.32
N ARG A 6 18.18 -48.91 6.15
CA ARG A 6 17.33 -48.33 7.19
C ARG A 6 18.06 -48.50 8.52
N LEU A 7 18.32 -47.42 9.27
CA LEU A 7 18.62 -47.42 10.71
C LEU A 7 18.26 -46.00 11.23
N SER A 8 17.16 -45.84 11.97
CA SER A 8 17.01 -46.03 13.43
C SER A 8 17.40 -44.78 14.25
N VAL A 9 16.37 -43.98 14.53
CA VAL A 9 16.00 -43.30 15.79
C VAL A 9 17.05 -43.19 16.92
N ALA A 10 17.29 -41.94 17.33
CA ALA A 10 17.58 -41.40 18.67
C ALA A 10 18.89 -41.74 19.43
N ALA A 11 19.72 -40.70 19.64
CA ALA A 11 20.54 -40.42 20.85
C ALA A 11 21.16 -39.02 20.68
N LEU A 12 20.56 -37.94 21.20
CA LEU A 12 20.73 -37.36 22.53
C LEU A 12 22.18 -36.93 22.91
N ALA A 13 22.41 -35.63 22.69
CA ALA A 13 23.03 -34.64 23.58
C ALA A 13 24.56 -34.52 23.74
N ILE A 14 24.94 -33.23 23.82
CA ILE A 14 26.15 -32.61 24.38
C ILE A 14 27.36 -32.50 23.44
N LEU A 15 27.52 -31.31 22.83
CA LEU A 15 28.82 -30.64 22.80
C LEU A 15 28.63 -29.12 22.88
N MET A 16 29.00 -28.57 24.03
CA MET A 16 29.09 -27.14 24.32
C MET A 16 30.45 -26.59 23.86
N ALA A 17 30.45 -25.27 23.62
CA ALA A 17 31.59 -24.34 23.61
C ALA A 17 32.42 -24.22 22.32
N SER A 18 32.01 -23.27 21.47
CA SER A 18 32.97 -22.43 20.76
C SER A 18 32.60 -20.96 20.94
N THR A 19 33.57 -20.23 21.46
CA THR A 19 33.55 -18.83 21.86
C THR A 19 33.68 -17.93 20.63
N GLY A 20 32.67 -17.10 20.36
CA GLY A 20 32.76 -15.97 19.43
C GLY A 20 32.58 -14.66 20.18
N ALA A 21 33.67 -13.95 20.43
CA ALA A 21 33.66 -12.64 21.09
C ALA A 21 33.01 -11.58 20.18
N PHE A 22 31.79 -11.15 20.52
CA PHE A 22 31.22 -9.94 19.94
C PHE A 22 31.81 -8.70 20.62
N ALA A 23 32.63 -7.95 19.88
CA ALA A 23 33.11 -6.64 20.30
C ALA A 23 31.92 -5.69 20.52
N GLN A 24 31.67 -5.28 21.76
CA GLN A 24 30.64 -4.28 22.05
C GLN A 24 31.12 -2.88 21.64
N VAL A 25 30.55 -2.34 20.56
CA VAL A 25 30.67 -0.92 20.22
C VAL A 25 29.94 -0.10 21.29
N LYS A 26 30.68 0.72 22.04
CA LYS A 26 30.11 1.67 23.02
C LYS A 26 29.14 2.61 22.31
N LYS A 27 27.84 2.50 22.61
CA LYS A 27 26.79 3.40 22.11
C LYS A 27 27.03 4.82 22.64
N LYS A 28 27.48 5.74 21.79
CA LYS A 28 27.51 7.18 22.09
C LYS A 28 26.07 7.73 21.98
N LYS A 29 25.59 8.42 23.02
CA LYS A 29 24.23 8.98 23.07
C LYS A 29 24.06 10.01 21.93
N PRO A 30 22.99 9.96 21.12
CA PRO A 30 22.78 10.94 20.05
C PRO A 30 22.59 12.35 20.65
N ALA A 31 23.23 13.35 20.06
CA ALA A 31 23.00 14.75 20.41
C ALA A 31 21.57 15.17 19.99
N PRO A 32 20.85 15.98 20.79
CA PRO A 32 19.52 16.43 20.44
C PRO A 32 19.57 17.40 19.25
N SER A 33 18.78 17.11 18.21
CA SER A 33 18.63 17.99 17.06
C SER A 33 18.04 19.35 17.48
N PRO A 34 18.47 20.47 16.87
CA PRO A 34 17.88 21.79 17.14
C PRO A 34 16.42 21.79 16.72
N LYS A 35 15.52 22.01 17.68
CA LYS A 35 14.08 22.13 17.45
C LYS A 35 13.79 23.51 16.84
N SER A 36 13.82 23.63 15.52
CA SER A 36 13.16 24.75 14.86
C SER A 36 11.65 24.55 14.99
N LYS A 37 10.97 25.45 15.69
CA LYS A 37 9.51 25.48 15.82
C LYS A 37 8.95 25.86 14.45
N PRO A 38 8.10 25.04 13.80
CA PRO A 38 7.44 25.46 12.57
C PRO A 38 6.54 26.66 12.88
N THR A 39 6.79 27.80 12.24
CA THR A 39 5.86 28.93 12.26
C THR A 39 4.62 28.54 11.45
N ALA A 40 3.55 28.19 12.15
CA ALA A 40 2.29 27.80 11.52
C ALA A 40 1.57 29.04 10.97
N LEU A 41 1.70 29.28 9.65
CA LEU A 41 0.67 29.97 8.88
C LEU A 41 -0.38 28.94 8.44
N ALA A 42 -1.07 28.34 9.41
CA ALA A 42 -2.23 27.51 9.11
C ALA A 42 -3.43 28.43 8.91
N GLN A 43 -3.73 28.81 7.66
CA GLN A 43 -5.05 29.33 7.32
C GLN A 43 -6.07 28.29 7.76
N GLN A 44 -6.90 28.65 8.74
CA GLN A 44 -7.99 27.81 9.22
C GLN A 44 -9.01 27.65 8.08
N VAL A 45 -8.86 26.57 7.30
CA VAL A 45 -9.91 26.09 6.40
C VAL A 45 -11.11 25.77 7.29
N LYS A 46 -12.20 26.54 7.15
CA LYS A 46 -13.47 26.23 7.81
C LYS A 46 -13.86 24.79 7.46
N ALA A 47 -13.74 23.89 8.44
CA ALA A 47 -14.22 22.53 8.34
C ALA A 47 -15.73 22.59 8.06
N GLY A 48 -16.15 22.17 6.85
CA GLY A 48 -17.55 22.14 6.45
C GLY A 48 -17.84 22.72 5.06
N THR A 49 -16.90 23.46 4.45
CA THR A 49 -17.05 23.87 3.05
C THR A 49 -16.35 22.85 2.15
N ALA A 50 -17.10 22.19 1.28
CA ALA A 50 -16.52 21.31 0.27
C ALA A 50 -15.54 22.12 -0.61
N LEU A 51 -14.40 21.54 -0.94
CA LEU A 51 -13.49 22.16 -1.89
C LEU A 51 -14.23 22.33 -3.23
N PRO A 52 -14.07 23.49 -3.90
CA PRO A 52 -14.67 23.67 -5.21
C PRO A 52 -14.08 22.66 -6.20
N LEU A 53 -14.93 22.15 -7.08
CA LEU A 53 -14.51 21.30 -8.20
C LEU A 53 -13.87 22.16 -9.29
N ASP A 54 -12.96 21.57 -10.07
CA ASP A 54 -12.41 22.22 -11.27
C ASP A 54 -13.56 22.52 -12.24
N PRO A 55 -13.81 23.80 -12.59
CA PRO A 55 -14.90 24.18 -13.49
C PRO A 55 -14.74 23.63 -14.91
N ALA A 56 -13.55 23.17 -15.29
CA ALA A 56 -13.32 22.51 -16.59
C ALA A 56 -13.84 21.06 -16.64
N VAL A 57 -14.28 20.49 -15.51
CA VAL A 57 -14.85 19.14 -15.44
C VAL A 57 -16.37 19.19 -15.61
N ILE A 58 -16.86 18.53 -16.65
CA ILE A 58 -18.28 18.30 -16.88
C ILE A 58 -18.68 17.05 -16.13
N ILE A 59 -19.70 17.16 -15.27
CA ILE A 59 -20.20 16.06 -14.44
C ILE A 59 -21.69 15.88 -14.75
N GLY A 60 -22.11 14.64 -14.92
CA GLY A 60 -23.51 14.32 -15.11
C GLY A 60 -23.85 12.89 -14.74
N LYS A 61 -25.14 12.58 -14.78
CA LYS A 61 -25.68 11.26 -14.52
C LYS A 61 -26.69 10.90 -15.60
N LEU A 62 -26.51 9.75 -16.24
CA LEU A 62 -27.42 9.23 -17.26
C LEU A 62 -28.69 8.64 -16.62
N PRO A 63 -29.79 8.47 -17.39
CA PRO A 63 -31.03 7.88 -16.88
C PRO A 63 -30.87 6.48 -16.28
N ASN A 64 -29.89 5.70 -16.76
CA ASN A 64 -29.56 4.38 -16.22
C ASN A 64 -28.73 4.41 -14.92
N GLY A 65 -28.39 5.60 -14.42
CA GLY A 65 -27.66 5.79 -13.18
C GLY A 65 -26.14 5.96 -13.34
N LEU A 66 -25.57 5.77 -14.53
CA LEU A 66 -24.13 5.94 -14.75
C LEU A 66 -23.74 7.41 -14.55
N THR A 67 -22.78 7.65 -13.66
CA THR A 67 -22.19 8.98 -13.44
C THR A 67 -20.96 9.10 -14.32
N TYR A 68 -20.83 10.21 -15.05
CA TYR A 68 -19.68 10.48 -15.90
C TYR A 68 -18.97 11.76 -15.49
N TYR A 69 -17.67 11.79 -15.78
CA TYR A 69 -16.77 12.92 -15.60
C TYR A 69 -16.02 13.10 -16.91
N ILE A 70 -16.08 14.29 -17.50
CA ILE A 70 -15.40 14.61 -18.76
C ILE A 70 -14.56 15.85 -18.53
N ARG A 71 -13.27 15.75 -18.87
CA ARG A 71 -12.35 16.88 -18.85
C ARG A 71 -11.60 16.94 -20.17
N LYS A 72 -11.55 18.11 -20.79
CA LYS A 72 -10.76 18.32 -22.01
C LYS A 72 -9.28 18.26 -21.67
N ASN A 73 -8.54 17.45 -22.42
CA ASN A 73 -7.08 17.44 -22.43
C ASN A 73 -6.62 17.54 -23.89
N THR A 74 -5.63 18.39 -24.16
CA THR A 74 -5.13 18.64 -25.52
C THR A 74 -3.82 17.92 -25.82
N LEU A 75 -3.19 17.27 -24.83
CA LEU A 75 -1.89 16.62 -24.99
C LEU A 75 -1.86 15.21 -24.35
N PRO A 76 -1.47 14.16 -25.08
CA PRO A 76 -1.13 14.14 -26.50
C PRO A 76 -2.35 14.44 -27.38
N GLU A 77 -2.12 15.06 -28.54
CA GLU A 77 -3.19 15.35 -29.48
C GLU A 77 -3.80 14.06 -30.07
N ASN A 78 -5.02 14.17 -30.62
CA ASN A 78 -5.71 13.09 -31.34
C ASN A 78 -5.94 11.81 -30.52
N ARG A 79 -6.11 11.92 -29.20
CA ARG A 79 -6.50 10.78 -28.35
C ARG A 79 -7.56 11.16 -27.33
N ALA A 80 -8.30 10.14 -26.89
CA ALA A 80 -9.11 10.19 -25.69
C ALA A 80 -8.71 9.04 -24.77
N GLU A 81 -8.75 9.30 -23.46
CA GLU A 81 -8.61 8.28 -22.43
C GLU A 81 -9.97 8.04 -21.81
N LEU A 82 -10.37 6.77 -21.76
CA LEU A 82 -11.65 6.35 -21.23
C LEU A 82 -11.38 5.39 -20.07
N TYR A 83 -11.95 5.71 -18.92
CA TYR A 83 -11.88 4.88 -17.73
C TYR A 83 -13.28 4.50 -17.31
N LEU A 84 -13.51 3.21 -17.07
CA LEU A 84 -14.70 2.73 -16.38
C LEU A 84 -14.33 2.47 -14.92
N VAL A 85 -14.93 3.23 -14.01
CA VAL A 85 -14.70 3.04 -12.58
C VAL A 85 -15.83 2.20 -12.01
N ASN A 86 -15.51 0.99 -11.57
CA ASN A 86 -16.41 0.18 -10.78
C ASN A 86 -16.22 0.51 -9.29
N LYS A 87 -17.31 0.81 -8.58
CA LYS A 87 -17.27 1.04 -7.12
C LYS A 87 -17.32 -0.29 -6.36
N ALA A 88 -16.47 -1.22 -6.78
CA ALA A 88 -16.32 -2.56 -6.21
C ALA A 88 -14.85 -3.00 -6.32
N GLY A 89 -14.41 -3.85 -5.39
CA GLY A 89 -13.05 -4.36 -5.34
C GLY A 89 -12.88 -5.38 -4.21
N SER A 90 -11.66 -5.87 -4.00
CA SER A 90 -11.37 -6.98 -3.09
C SER A 90 -11.74 -6.72 -1.62
N ILE A 91 -11.79 -5.46 -1.17
CA ILE A 91 -12.24 -5.10 0.19
C ILE A 91 -13.70 -5.52 0.45
N LEU A 92 -14.50 -5.68 -0.61
CA LEU A 92 -15.89 -6.11 -0.53
C LEU A 92 -16.05 -7.64 -0.64
N GLU A 93 -14.95 -8.39 -0.79
CA GLU A 93 -14.99 -9.85 -0.84
C GLU A 93 -15.28 -10.45 0.55
N THR A 94 -16.02 -11.55 0.56
CA THR A 94 -16.07 -12.46 1.71
C THR A 94 -14.89 -13.44 1.68
N ASP A 95 -14.67 -14.18 2.77
CA ASP A 95 -13.62 -15.20 2.84
C ASP A 95 -13.73 -16.27 1.73
N ALA A 96 -14.95 -16.59 1.30
CA ALA A 96 -15.19 -17.54 0.21
C ALA A 96 -14.95 -16.96 -1.20
N GLN A 97 -14.74 -15.64 -1.30
CA GLN A 97 -14.63 -14.90 -2.56
C GLN A 97 -13.24 -14.31 -2.77
N GLN A 98 -12.25 -14.73 -1.98
CA GLN A 98 -10.91 -14.17 -2.04
C GLN A 98 -10.31 -14.27 -3.44
N GLY A 99 -9.98 -13.11 -4.00
CA GLY A 99 -9.38 -12.96 -5.32
C GLY A 99 -10.38 -12.89 -6.48
N LEU A 100 -11.69 -12.96 -6.23
CA LEU A 100 -12.70 -12.87 -7.30
C LEU A 100 -12.76 -11.49 -7.96
N ALA A 101 -12.53 -10.40 -7.23
CA ALA A 101 -12.53 -9.06 -7.79
C ALA A 101 -11.41 -8.89 -8.83
N HIS A 102 -10.21 -9.42 -8.55
CA HIS A 102 -9.11 -9.42 -9.51
C HIS A 102 -9.36 -10.41 -10.66
N PHE A 103 -9.98 -11.56 -10.38
CA PHE A 103 -10.35 -12.51 -11.43
C PHE A 103 -11.38 -11.95 -12.42
N ALA A 104 -12.23 -11.02 -11.98
CA ALA A 104 -13.29 -10.40 -12.78
C ALA A 104 -12.90 -9.08 -13.47
N GLU A 105 -11.68 -8.58 -13.25
CA GLU A 105 -11.10 -7.42 -13.94
C GLU A 105 -10.75 -7.74 -15.39
#